data_AF-A0A7S3VTA5-F1
#
_entry.id   AF-A0A7S3VTA5-F1
#
_cell.length_a   1.000
_cell.length_b   1.000
_cell.length_c   1.000
_cell.angle_alpha   90.00
_cell.angle_beta   90.00
_cell.angle_gamma   90.00
#
_symmetry.space_group_name_H-M   'P 1'
#
loop_
_entity.id
_entity.type
_entity.pdbx_description
1 polymer ?
#
loop_
_entity_poly.entity_id
_entity_poly.type
_entity_poly.pdbx_seq_one_letter_code
_entity_poly.pdbx_strand_id
1 'polypeptide(L)'
;MHATQDPIWCLEQLWSQMLDSVGSSVQSKEGLGNKLPDLVKLLEIMTHGGPNKWIAKPPTFRIDMDSSVSIPPDQRAALREVFIYYCSWVEKCTFLHMTRAQFLRFARDTLLINMDVPALAMENLFAQVVKAWPEEAPNSNLTMLSWMKALQAIASTTYPQLSLQQAWEQLLGEHVFTYAGSSGMLDEDKLGLVSQS
;
A
#
# COMPACT_ATOMS: atom_id res chain seq x y z
N MET A 1 41.83 12.15 -4.25
CA MET A 1 40.62 11.36 -3.92
C MET A 1 40.06 10.84 -5.24
N HIS A 2 40.47 9.64 -5.66
CA HIS A 2 39.94 9.02 -6.87
C HIS A 2 38.72 8.19 -6.49
N ALA A 3 37.57 8.49 -7.09
CA ALA A 3 36.43 7.58 -7.10
C ALA A 3 36.88 6.33 -7.88
N THR A 4 37.02 5.20 -7.19
CA THR A 4 37.32 3.91 -7.81
C THR A 4 36.13 3.51 -8.68
N GLN A 5 36.28 3.65 -10.00
CA GLN A 5 35.33 3.14 -11.01
C GLN A 5 35.42 1.61 -11.16
N ASP A 6 35.94 0.90 -10.16
CA ASP A 6 36.07 -0.54 -10.21
C ASP A 6 34.76 -1.18 -9.73
N PRO A 7 33.95 -1.75 -10.64
CA PRO A 7 32.69 -2.37 -10.28
C PRO A 7 32.89 -3.58 -9.35
N ILE A 8 34.04 -4.25 -9.40
CA ILE A 8 34.35 -5.38 -8.52
C ILE A 8 34.50 -4.87 -7.08
N TRP A 9 35.27 -3.80 -6.89
CA TRP A 9 35.44 -3.17 -5.58
C TRP A 9 34.11 -2.68 -5.00
N CYS A 10 33.27 -2.05 -5.82
CA CYS A 10 31.93 -1.61 -5.38
C CYS A 10 31.04 -2.78 -4.93
N LEU A 11 31.10 -3.91 -5.63
CA LEU A 11 30.36 -5.11 -5.26
C LEU A 11 30.90 -5.74 -3.97
N GLU A 12 32.22 -5.76 -3.77
CA GLU A 12 32.85 -6.25 -2.53
C GLU A 12 32.49 -5.38 -1.32
N GLN A 13 32.42 -4.05 -1.50
CA GLN A 13 32.00 -3.13 -0.44
C GLN A 13 30.51 -3.27 -0.11
N LEU A 14 29.64 -3.39 -1.12
CA LEU A 14 28.22 -3.63 -0.92
C LEU A 14 27.98 -4.97 -0.19
N TRP A 15 28.72 -6.01 -0.58
CA TRP A 15 28.65 -7.32 0.05
C TRP A 15 29.12 -7.29 1.51
N SER A 16 30.24 -6.61 1.81
CA SER A 16 30.69 -6.40 3.21
C SER A 16 29.64 -5.68 4.05
N GLN A 17 29.06 -4.60 3.53
CA GLN A 17 28.04 -3.83 4.26
C GLN A 17 26.76 -4.65 4.50
N MET A 18 26.37 -5.49 3.54
CA MET A 18 25.25 -6.42 3.72
C MET A 18 25.56 -7.47 4.79
N LEU A 19 26.76 -8.05 4.80
CA LEU A 19 27.17 -9.02 5.82
C LEU A 19 27.19 -8.41 7.22
N ASP A 20 27.71 -7.19 7.36
CA ASP A 20 27.74 -6.47 8.65
C ASP A 20 26.34 -6.13 9.14
N SER A 21 25.44 -5.71 8.24
CA SER A 21 24.04 -5.39 8.57
C SER A 21 23.23 -6.62 8.99
N VAL A 22 23.43 -7.75 8.29
CA VAL A 22 22.79 -9.02 8.64
C VAL A 22 23.37 -9.58 9.93
N GLY A 23 24.70 -9.55 10.12
CA GLY A 23 25.35 -9.96 11.36
C GLY A 23 24.88 -9.17 12.57
N SER A 24 24.74 -7.85 12.43
CA SER A 24 24.23 -6.95 13.47
C SER A 24 22.75 -7.21 13.80
N SER A 25 21.94 -7.53 12.78
CA SER A 25 20.50 -7.83 12.95
C SER A 25 20.24 -9.20 13.58
N VAL A 26 21.14 -10.17 13.38
CA VAL A 26 21.05 -11.50 14.00
C VAL A 26 21.53 -11.46 15.45
N GLN A 27 22.59 -10.72 15.77
CA GLN A 27 23.08 -10.54 17.15
C GLN A 27 22.09 -9.80 18.06
N SER A 28 21.21 -8.97 17.51
CA SER A 28 20.25 -8.19 18.29
C SER A 28 18.94 -8.93 18.58
N LYS A 29 18.68 -10.08 17.95
CA LYS A 29 17.42 -10.84 18.12
C LYS A 29 17.55 -12.15 18.88
N GLU A 30 18.75 -12.70 19.04
CA GLU A 30 18.98 -13.86 19.90
C GLU A 30 20.14 -13.56 20.84
N GLY A 31 19.89 -13.59 22.14
CA GLY A 31 20.92 -13.49 23.19
C GLY A 31 21.85 -14.71 23.22
N LEU A 32 22.42 -15.07 22.07
CA LEU A 32 23.39 -16.14 21.90
C LEU A 32 24.79 -15.54 21.73
N GLY A 33 25.62 -15.72 22.75
CA GLY A 33 26.99 -15.24 22.77
C GLY A 33 27.82 -15.75 21.59
N ASN A 34 28.62 -14.85 21.02
CA ASN A 34 29.88 -15.02 20.27
C ASN A 34 30.13 -16.34 19.52
N LYS A 35 29.12 -16.90 18.86
CA LYS A 35 29.33 -17.93 17.84
C LYS A 35 28.86 -17.34 16.54
N LEU A 36 29.84 -16.98 15.68
CA LEU A 36 29.57 -16.67 14.28
C LEU A 36 28.67 -17.77 13.72
N PRO A 37 27.53 -17.43 13.10
CA PRO A 37 26.70 -18.44 12.46
C PRO A 37 27.53 -19.12 11.37
N ASP A 38 27.55 -20.45 11.41
CA ASP A 38 28.27 -21.31 10.48
C ASP A 38 27.80 -21.00 9.05
N LEU A 39 28.63 -20.29 8.30
CA LEU A 39 28.34 -19.80 6.95
C LEU A 39 27.97 -20.94 5.99
N VAL A 40 28.48 -22.15 6.26
CA VAL A 40 28.16 -23.35 5.48
C VAL A 40 26.70 -23.76 5.67
N LYS A 41 26.16 -23.65 6.88
CA LYS A 41 24.74 -23.91 7.16
C LYS A 41 23.81 -22.86 6.56
N LEU A 42 24.23 -21.60 6.55
CA LEU A 42 23.47 -20.53 5.87
C LEU A 42 23.43 -20.75 4.35
N LEU A 43 24.55 -21.16 3.75
CA LEU A 43 24.63 -21.55 2.35
C LEU A 43 23.81 -22.80 2.05
N GLU A 44 23.79 -23.81 2.92
CA GLU A 44 22.90 -24.97 2.79
C GLU A 44 21.41 -24.57 2.87
N ILE A 45 21.02 -23.67 3.77
CA ILE A 45 19.62 -23.19 3.86
C ILE A 45 19.22 -22.43 2.58
N MET A 46 20.15 -21.66 2.00
CA MET A 46 19.92 -20.93 0.75
C MET A 46 19.92 -21.83 -0.49
N THR A 47 20.74 -22.86 -0.52
CA THR A 47 20.91 -23.77 -1.68
C THR A 47 19.95 -24.96 -1.66
N HIS A 48 19.57 -25.47 -0.49
CA HIS A 48 18.61 -26.57 -0.33
C HIS A 48 17.17 -26.10 -0.12
N GLY A 49 16.83 -24.90 -0.60
CA GLY A 49 15.48 -24.37 -0.81
C GLY A 49 14.36 -25.23 -0.25
N GLY A 50 14.27 -25.32 1.08
CA GLY A 50 13.12 -25.90 1.73
C GLY A 50 11.91 -25.08 1.25
N PRO A 51 10.73 -25.68 1.06
CA PRO A 51 9.57 -24.93 0.60
C PRO A 51 9.41 -23.72 1.50
N ASN A 52 9.66 -22.53 0.95
CA ASN A 52 9.57 -21.26 1.64
C ASN A 52 8.13 -21.07 2.12
N LYS A 53 7.80 -21.65 3.27
CA LYS A 53 6.47 -21.61 3.89
C LYS A 53 6.10 -20.19 4.38
N TRP A 54 7.03 -19.24 4.30
CA TRP A 54 6.85 -17.87 4.79
C TRP A 54 6.73 -16.82 3.70
N ILE A 55 6.71 -17.19 2.41
CA ILE A 55 6.23 -16.26 1.38
C ILE A 55 4.71 -16.40 1.36
N ALA A 56 4.05 -15.77 2.35
CA ALA A 56 2.63 -15.47 2.23
C ALA A 56 2.48 -14.72 0.91
N LYS A 57 1.78 -15.34 -0.07
CA LYS A 57 1.51 -14.67 -1.32
C LYS A 57 0.79 -13.37 -0.97
N PRO A 58 1.23 -12.21 -1.50
CA PRO A 58 0.54 -10.97 -1.23
C PRO A 58 -0.94 -11.14 -1.60
N PRO A 59 -1.85 -10.50 -0.84
CA PRO A 59 -3.28 -10.62 -1.14
C PRO A 59 -3.53 -10.27 -2.60
N THR A 60 -4.15 -11.21 -3.32
CA THR A 60 -4.50 -11.01 -4.72
C THR A 60 -5.81 -10.23 -4.76
N PHE A 61 -5.73 -8.95 -5.09
CA PHE A 61 -6.92 -8.15 -5.31
C PHE A 61 -7.71 -8.72 -6.50
N ARG A 62 -8.98 -9.01 -6.26
CA ARG A 62 -9.92 -9.36 -7.32
C ARG A 62 -10.62 -8.08 -7.75
N ILE A 63 -10.30 -7.62 -8.95
CA ILE A 63 -10.97 -6.50 -9.59
C ILE A 63 -12.17 -7.08 -10.34
N ASP A 64 -13.34 -7.00 -9.74
CA ASP A 64 -14.58 -7.49 -10.36
C ASP A 64 -15.22 -6.35 -11.17
N MET A 65 -15.16 -6.47 -12.50
CA MET A 65 -15.42 -5.40 -13.47
C MET A 65 -16.86 -4.88 -13.41
N ASP A 66 -17.82 -5.79 -13.21
CA ASP A 66 -19.27 -5.51 -13.24
C ASP A 66 -19.86 -5.21 -11.86
N SER A 67 -19.03 -5.34 -10.82
CA SER A 67 -19.48 -5.07 -9.46
C SER A 67 -19.71 -3.56 -9.27
N SER A 68 -20.95 -3.21 -8.95
CA SER A 68 -21.36 -1.83 -8.67
C SER A 68 -21.91 -1.74 -7.26
N VAL A 69 -21.36 -0.79 -6.51
CA VAL A 69 -21.83 -0.39 -5.19
C VAL A 69 -22.79 0.77 -5.38
N SER A 70 -23.90 0.78 -4.63
CA SER A 70 -24.77 1.95 -4.59
C SER A 70 -24.12 3.00 -3.71
N ILE A 71 -23.71 4.12 -4.32
CA ILE A 71 -22.99 5.19 -3.63
C ILE A 71 -23.90 6.42 -3.56
N PRO A 72 -24.42 6.78 -2.37
CA PRO A 72 -25.20 7.98 -2.15
C PRO A 72 -24.47 9.25 -2.62
N PRO A 73 -25.19 10.29 -3.05
CA PRO A 73 -24.58 11.53 -3.54
C PRO A 73 -23.67 12.20 -2.49
N ASP A 74 -24.04 12.14 -1.21
CA ASP A 74 -23.28 12.76 -0.13
C ASP A 74 -21.94 12.05 0.11
N GLN A 75 -21.94 10.71 0.10
CA GLN A 75 -20.70 9.92 0.18
C GLN A 75 -19.80 10.17 -1.03
N ARG A 76 -20.39 10.29 -2.23
CA ARG A 76 -19.64 10.60 -3.45
C ARG A 76 -18.98 11.98 -3.36
N ALA A 77 -19.67 12.97 -2.80
CA ALA A 77 -19.11 14.30 -2.57
C ALA A 77 -17.95 14.23 -1.56
N ALA A 78 -18.11 13.55 -0.44
CA ALA A 78 -17.04 13.37 0.54
C ALA A 78 -15.80 12.67 -0.05
N LEU A 79 -16.00 11.59 -0.81
CA LEU A 79 -14.93 10.89 -1.53
C LEU A 79 -14.23 11.78 -2.55
N ARG A 80 -14.98 12.67 -3.22
CA ARG A 80 -14.40 13.64 -4.16
C ARG A 80 -13.44 14.59 -3.46
N GLU A 81 -13.80 15.11 -2.30
CA GLU A 81 -12.94 16.00 -1.52
C GLU A 81 -11.66 15.28 -1.08
N VAL A 82 -11.78 14.02 -0.62
CA VAL A 82 -10.62 13.16 -0.30
C VAL A 82 -9.72 12.99 -1.51
N PHE A 83 -10.28 12.63 -2.66
CA PHE A 83 -9.52 12.46 -3.89
C PHE A 83 -8.77 13.74 -4.26
N ILE A 84 -9.47 14.88 -4.32
CA ILE A 84 -8.91 16.19 -4.67
C ILE A 84 -7.76 16.57 -3.73
N TYR A 85 -7.93 16.37 -2.42
CA TYR A 85 -6.90 16.67 -1.44
C TYR A 85 -5.59 15.93 -1.74
N TYR A 86 -5.65 14.60 -1.91
CA TYR A 86 -4.44 13.81 -2.18
C TYR A 86 -3.84 14.11 -3.56
N CYS A 87 -4.66 14.43 -4.56
CA CYS A 87 -4.21 14.89 -5.87
C CYS A 87 -3.48 16.25 -5.80
N SER A 88 -3.88 17.12 -4.88
CA SER A 88 -3.26 18.45 -4.71
C SER A 88 -1.94 18.46 -3.92
N TRP A 89 -1.58 17.34 -3.28
CA TRP A 89 -0.51 17.29 -2.28
C TRP A 89 0.90 17.66 -2.81
N VAL A 90 1.17 17.45 -4.10
CA VAL A 90 2.46 17.76 -4.73
C VAL A 90 2.30 18.77 -5.86
N GLU A 91 1.19 18.69 -6.60
CA GLU A 91 0.91 19.56 -7.73
C GLU A 91 -0.41 20.29 -7.49
N LYS A 92 -0.33 21.61 -7.26
CA LYS A 92 -1.49 22.46 -6.94
C LYS A 92 -2.54 22.54 -8.05
N CYS A 93 -2.29 21.97 -9.23
CA CYS A 93 -3.15 22.10 -10.40
C CYS A 93 -3.69 20.76 -10.92
N THR A 94 -3.29 19.64 -10.33
CA THR A 94 -3.68 18.31 -10.80
C THR A 94 -4.78 17.78 -9.89
N PHE A 95 -6.05 18.00 -10.25
CA PHE A 95 -7.21 17.53 -9.47
C PHE A 95 -7.96 16.36 -10.13
N LEU A 96 -7.60 16.03 -11.37
CA LEU A 96 -8.29 15.02 -12.17
C LEU A 96 -7.67 13.63 -12.04
N HIS A 97 -6.39 13.58 -11.69
CA HIS A 97 -5.59 12.36 -11.71
C HIS A 97 -4.75 12.24 -10.46
N MET A 98 -4.68 11.02 -9.93
CA MET A 98 -3.88 10.64 -8.79
C MET A 98 -2.72 9.79 -9.26
N THR A 99 -1.51 10.26 -9.01
CA THR A 99 -0.28 9.52 -9.27
C THR A 99 -0.11 8.35 -8.31
N ARG A 100 0.77 7.41 -8.66
CA ARG A 100 1.12 6.28 -7.80
C ARG A 100 1.58 6.72 -6.41
N ALA A 101 2.42 7.76 -6.32
CA ALA A 101 2.96 8.24 -5.05
C ALA A 101 1.84 8.82 -4.16
N GLN A 102 0.89 9.55 -4.76
CA GLN A 102 -0.27 10.09 -4.05
C GLN A 102 -1.20 8.98 -3.56
N PHE A 103 -1.44 7.96 -4.39
CA PHE A 103 -2.25 6.80 -4.01
C PHE A 103 -1.64 6.01 -2.85
N LEU A 104 -0.34 5.73 -2.89
CA LEU A 104 0.34 5.02 -1.80
C LEU A 104 0.37 5.85 -0.51
N ARG A 105 0.50 7.17 -0.63
CA ARG A 105 0.36 8.06 0.52
C ARG A 105 -1.04 8.01 1.10
N PHE A 106 -2.08 8.14 0.28
CA PHE A 106 -3.47 7.97 0.70
C PHE A 106 -3.66 6.66 1.46
N ALA A 107 -3.20 5.54 0.90
CA ALA A 107 -3.35 4.23 1.51
C ALA A 107 -2.60 4.10 2.85
N ARG A 108 -1.46 4.79 2.99
CA ARG A 108 -0.73 4.85 4.26
C ARG A 108 -1.44 5.72 5.29
N ASP A 109 -1.85 6.93 4.90
CA ASP A 109 -2.42 7.94 5.79
C ASP A 109 -3.83 7.50 6.28
N THR A 110 -4.53 6.64 5.53
CA THR A 110 -5.80 5.98 5.91
C THR A 110 -5.63 4.60 6.56
N LEU A 111 -4.39 4.19 6.84
CA LEU A 111 -4.05 2.89 7.43
C LEU A 111 -4.56 1.67 6.64
N LEU A 112 -4.80 1.83 5.34
CA LEU A 112 -5.10 0.72 4.43
C LEU A 112 -3.85 -0.13 4.17
N ILE A 113 -2.65 0.46 4.30
CA ILE A 113 -1.39 -0.29 4.35
C ILE A 113 -1.18 -0.74 5.79
N ASN A 114 -1.26 -2.04 6.02
CA ASN A 114 -1.06 -2.66 7.32
C ASN A 114 -0.32 -3.99 7.18
N MET A 115 -0.26 -4.79 8.26
CA MET A 115 0.42 -6.09 8.24
C MET A 115 -0.22 -7.09 7.27
N ASP A 116 -1.55 -7.02 7.09
CA ASP A 116 -2.31 -7.92 6.24
C ASP A 116 -2.30 -7.49 4.77
N VAL A 117 -2.26 -6.17 4.54
CA VAL A 117 -2.18 -5.56 3.21
C VAL A 117 -0.91 -4.74 3.08
N PRO A 118 0.21 -5.37 2.64
CA PRO A 118 1.50 -4.69 2.57
C PRO A 118 1.53 -3.65 1.45
N ALA A 119 2.43 -2.67 1.57
CA ALA A 119 2.59 -1.59 0.58
C ALA A 119 2.80 -2.12 -0.85
N LEU A 120 3.52 -3.23 -1.00
CA LEU A 120 3.74 -3.89 -2.30
C LEU A 120 2.43 -4.39 -2.92
N ALA A 121 1.49 -4.87 -2.11
CA ALA A 121 0.18 -5.29 -2.59
C ALA A 121 -0.60 -4.08 -3.12
N MET A 122 -0.57 -2.94 -2.43
CA MET A 122 -1.20 -1.70 -2.88
C MET A 122 -0.58 -1.15 -4.18
N GLU A 123 0.74 -1.26 -4.33
CA GLU A 123 1.43 -0.92 -5.57
C GLU A 123 0.96 -1.81 -6.74
N ASN A 124 0.87 -3.12 -6.50
CA ASN A 124 0.37 -4.06 -7.50
C ASN A 124 -1.09 -3.78 -7.85
N LEU A 125 -1.93 -3.41 -6.88
CA LEU A 125 -3.31 -3.01 -7.13
C LEU A 125 -3.37 -1.77 -8.03
N PHE A 126 -2.58 -0.73 -7.73
CA PHE A 126 -2.52 0.47 -8.56
C PHE A 126 -2.19 0.12 -10.01
N ALA A 127 -1.15 -0.68 -10.23
CA ALA A 127 -0.74 -1.11 -11.56
C ALA A 127 -1.83 -1.93 -12.27
N GLN A 128 -2.54 -2.81 -11.55
CA GLN A 128 -3.63 -3.60 -12.09
C GLN A 128 -4.82 -2.74 -12.52
N VAL A 129 -5.24 -1.77 -11.68
CA VAL A 129 -6.36 -0.87 -11.98
C VAL A 129 -6.01 0.01 -13.19
N VAL A 130 -4.83 0.62 -13.22
CA VAL A 130 -4.39 1.42 -14.37
C VAL A 130 -4.37 0.61 -15.66
N LYS A 131 -3.91 -0.65 -15.61
CA LYS A 131 -3.89 -1.54 -16.76
C LYS A 131 -5.28 -2.00 -17.20
N ALA A 132 -6.20 -2.17 -16.25
CA ALA A 132 -7.57 -2.60 -16.50
C ALA A 132 -8.41 -1.49 -17.18
N TRP A 133 -8.12 -0.22 -16.91
CA TRP A 133 -8.86 0.93 -17.46
C TRP A 133 -7.95 1.96 -18.14
N PRO A 134 -7.37 1.64 -19.31
CA PRO A 134 -6.46 2.55 -20.00
C PRO A 134 -7.15 3.85 -20.46
N GLU A 135 -8.44 3.78 -20.80
CA GLU A 135 -9.25 4.95 -21.20
C GLU A 135 -9.48 5.94 -20.04
N GLU A 136 -9.51 5.42 -18.80
CA GLU A 136 -9.70 6.23 -17.59
C GLU A 136 -8.41 6.46 -16.80
N ALA A 137 -7.26 6.08 -17.36
CA ALA A 137 -5.95 6.21 -16.72
C ALA A 137 -4.93 6.90 -17.64
N PRO A 138 -5.15 8.18 -18.00
CA PRO A 138 -4.21 8.91 -18.84
C PRO A 138 -2.85 9.01 -18.12
N ASN A 139 -1.78 8.74 -18.85
CA ASN A 139 -0.41 8.72 -18.33
C ASN A 139 -0.19 7.80 -17.13
N SER A 140 -0.95 6.70 -17.04
CA SER A 140 -0.84 5.71 -15.96
C SER A 140 -1.19 6.24 -14.57
N ASN A 141 -2.08 7.23 -14.49
CA ASN A 141 -2.60 7.78 -13.24
C ASN A 141 -4.06 7.37 -13.02
N LEU A 142 -4.52 7.36 -11.78
CA LEU A 142 -5.92 7.04 -11.47
C LEU A 142 -6.80 8.28 -11.60
N THR A 143 -7.90 8.18 -12.34
CA THR A 143 -9.05 9.09 -12.20
C THR A 143 -9.84 8.81 -10.92
N MET A 144 -10.80 9.68 -10.58
CA MET A 144 -11.69 9.45 -9.43
C MET A 144 -12.43 8.11 -9.53
N LEU A 145 -12.91 7.74 -10.73
CA LEU A 145 -13.68 6.51 -10.93
C LEU A 145 -12.80 5.26 -10.76
N SER A 146 -11.63 5.23 -11.41
CA SER A 146 -10.67 4.13 -11.23
C SER A 146 -10.11 4.05 -9.80
N TRP A 147 -9.93 5.18 -9.11
CA TRP A 147 -9.59 5.19 -7.67
C TRP A 147 -10.70 4.58 -6.81
N MET A 148 -11.97 4.90 -7.06
CA MET A 148 -13.10 4.27 -6.36
C MET A 148 -13.17 2.76 -6.63
N LYS A 149 -12.84 2.31 -7.85
CA LYS A 149 -12.71 0.87 -8.16
C LYS A 149 -11.57 0.21 -7.38
N ALA A 150 -10.44 0.90 -7.21
CA ALA A 150 -9.37 0.42 -6.34
C ALA A 150 -9.86 0.26 -4.89
N LEU A 151 -10.63 1.22 -4.36
CA LEU A 151 -11.23 1.11 -3.03
C LEU A 151 -12.20 -0.06 -2.91
N GLN A 152 -13.03 -0.35 -3.93
CA GLN A 152 -13.90 -1.53 -3.93
C GLN A 152 -13.10 -2.83 -3.87
N ALA A 153 -11.99 -2.92 -4.61
CA ALA A 153 -11.10 -4.07 -4.55
C ALA A 153 -10.42 -4.22 -3.17
N ILE A 154 -10.08 -3.11 -2.51
CA ILE A 154 -9.54 -3.12 -1.14
C ILE A 154 -10.61 -3.59 -0.15
N ALA A 155 -11.84 -3.06 -0.26
CA ALA A 155 -12.96 -3.46 0.59
C ALA A 155 -13.22 -4.98 0.51
N SER A 156 -13.34 -5.52 -0.71
CA SER A 156 -13.63 -6.95 -0.91
C SER A 156 -12.49 -7.86 -0.43
N THR A 157 -11.25 -7.37 -0.46
CA THR A 157 -10.07 -8.11 0.02
C THR A 157 -9.94 -8.05 1.54
N THR A 158 -10.27 -6.90 2.15
CA THR A 158 -10.16 -6.66 3.60
C THR A 158 -11.30 -7.30 4.37
N TYR A 159 -12.51 -7.31 3.79
CA TYR A 159 -13.72 -7.84 4.42
C TYR A 159 -14.37 -8.96 3.57
N PRO A 160 -13.66 -10.09 3.34
CA PRO A 160 -14.12 -11.14 2.43
C PRO A 160 -15.42 -11.84 2.88
N GLN A 161 -15.77 -11.75 4.15
CA GLN A 161 -16.98 -12.32 4.74
C GLN A 161 -18.24 -11.45 4.54
N LEU A 162 -18.07 -10.19 4.12
CA LEU A 162 -19.17 -9.25 3.95
C LEU A 162 -19.62 -9.16 2.50
N SER A 163 -20.86 -8.70 2.29
CA SER A 163 -21.29 -8.29 0.95
C SER A 163 -20.46 -7.07 0.51
N LEU A 164 -20.31 -6.88 -0.81
CA LEU A 164 -19.53 -5.77 -1.35
C LEU A 164 -19.99 -4.40 -0.84
N GLN A 165 -21.31 -4.20 -0.70
CA GLN A 165 -21.88 -2.96 -0.16
C GLN A 165 -21.49 -2.74 1.30
N GLN A 166 -21.58 -3.77 2.15
CA GLN A 166 -21.19 -3.69 3.57
C GLN A 166 -19.69 -3.51 3.74
N ALA A 167 -18.89 -4.26 2.96
CA ALA A 167 -17.43 -4.13 2.94
C ALA A 167 -17.01 -2.71 2.54
N TRP A 168 -17.68 -2.13 1.55
CA TRP A 168 -17.47 -0.74 1.12
C TRP A 168 -17.79 0.25 2.24
N GLU A 169 -18.97 0.15 2.84
CA GLU A 169 -19.40 1.04 3.94
C GLU A 169 -18.45 0.95 5.13
N GLN A 170 -18.01 -0.26 5.50
CA GLN A 170 -17.05 -0.48 6.58
C GLN A 170 -15.67 0.09 6.25
N LEU A 171 -15.16 -0.13 5.03
CA LEU A 171 -13.91 0.47 4.57
C LEU A 171 -13.94 2.00 4.66
N LEU A 172 -15.03 2.61 4.16
CA LEU A 172 -15.16 4.06 4.16
C LEU A 172 -15.28 4.63 5.56
N GLY A 173 -16.10 4.00 6.41
CA GLY A 173 -16.31 4.40 7.79
C GLY A 173 -15.03 4.29 8.61
N GLU A 174 -14.40 3.12 8.64
CA GLU A 174 -13.26 2.85 9.53
C GLU A 174 -11.95 3.46 9.06
N HIS A 175 -11.71 3.56 7.75
CA HIS A 175 -10.40 3.96 7.21
C HIS A 175 -10.41 5.28 6.44
N VAL A 176 -11.42 5.52 5.60
CA VAL A 176 -11.36 6.68 4.71
C VAL A 176 -11.81 7.95 5.43
N PHE A 177 -13.02 7.97 5.98
CA PHE A 177 -13.61 9.19 6.55
C PHE A 177 -13.06 9.54 7.93
N THR A 178 -12.82 8.55 8.80
CA THR A 178 -12.19 8.78 10.12
C THR A 178 -10.84 9.51 10.00
N TYR A 179 -10.00 9.08 9.06
CA TYR A 179 -8.64 9.62 8.92
C TYR A 179 -8.57 10.83 7.99
N ALA A 180 -9.50 10.97 7.05
CA ALA A 180 -9.68 12.20 6.29
C ALA A 180 -10.10 13.37 7.20
N GLY A 181 -11.04 13.16 8.13
CA GLY A 181 -11.44 14.18 9.13
C GLY A 181 -10.28 14.57 10.05
N SER A 182 -9.53 13.57 10.54
CA SER A 182 -8.37 13.76 11.42
C SER A 182 -7.23 14.58 10.81
N SER A 183 -7.13 14.61 9.47
CA SER A 183 -6.12 15.39 8.75
C SER A 183 -6.47 16.89 8.63
N GLY A 184 -7.56 17.35 9.27
CA GLY A 184 -8.07 18.72 9.18
C GLY A 184 -8.73 19.02 7.82
N MET A 185 -9.15 17.97 7.10
CA MET A 185 -9.54 18.05 5.69
C MET A 185 -11.06 18.13 5.50
N LEU A 186 -11.84 17.60 6.45
CA LEU A 186 -13.30 17.62 6.45
C LEU A 186 -13.73 18.22 7.79
N ASP A 187 -14.37 19.40 7.77
CA ASP A 187 -15.10 19.90 8.95
C ASP A 187 -16.06 18.79 9.39
N GLU A 188 -15.91 18.30 10.62
CA GLU A 188 -16.74 17.22 11.18
C GLU A 188 -18.24 17.57 11.10
N ASP A 189 -18.56 18.88 11.16
CA ASP A 189 -19.93 19.42 11.01
C ASP A 189 -20.55 19.22 9.62
N LYS A 190 -19.75 18.98 8.57
CA LYS A 190 -20.27 18.78 7.19
C LYS A 190 -20.53 17.33 6.83
N LEU A 191 -20.04 16.37 7.62
CA LEU A 191 -20.16 14.95 7.31
C LEU A 191 -21.40 14.27 7.89
N GLY A 192 -22.20 14.98 8.71
CA GLY A 192 -23.45 14.44 9.26
C GLY A 192 -23.27 13.16 10.09
N LEU A 193 -22.03 12.81 10.45
CA LEU A 193 -21.71 11.68 11.33
C LEU A 193 -21.88 12.16 12.78
N VAL A 194 -23.14 12.35 13.16
CA VAL A 194 -23.51 12.48 14.57
C VAL A 194 -23.14 11.16 15.23
N SER A 195 -22.06 11.17 16.03
CA SER A 195 -21.86 10.17 17.06
C SER A 195 -23.05 10.24 18.01
N GLN A 196 -24.02 9.33 17.84
CA GLN A 196 -24.97 9.05 18.91
C GLN A 196 -24.20 8.33 20.01
N SER A 197 -23.81 9.08 21.02
CA SER A 197 -23.48 8.61 22.37
C SER A 197 -24.57 9.04 23.33
#